data_AF-A0A2N7YBY8-F1
#
_entry.id   AF-A0A2N7YBY8-F1
#
_cell.length_a   1.000
_cell.length_b   1.000
_cell.length_c   1.000
_cell.angle_alpha   90.00
_cell.angle_beta   90.00
_cell.angle_gamma   90.00
#
_symmetry.space_group_name_H-M   'P 1'
#
loop_
_entity.id
_entity.type
_entity.pdbx_description
1 polymer ?
#
loop_
_entity_poly.entity_id
_entity_poly.type
_entity_poly.pdbx_seq_one_letter_code
_entity_poly.pdbx_strand_id
1 'polypeptide(L)'
;MIGIKSIASYVPADGIDNYAQGAKFAKDEEFIIGKIGSAFLPRKDAAQETSDLCVEAVNALFANNPDLKRESIDALIVVTQNGDEEGLPHTAAIVQDKLGLPTHVAAFDISLGCSGYVYGIYAMKGFMEATGLKNGLLVTADPYSKIVDPEDRNTTMLFGDAATATWMGEDAPWQLGKSKFGTDGSGAPHLKVSDGVFFMNGRQVFNFALLKVPAHLHELLNESDLKADEIDAFCIHQGSAAIVDAVARRFEDAPVDKFIKDMVETGNTVSSSIPLLLEKHMLDSTWKRVAISGFGVGLSWGSAILHRP
;
A
#
# COMPACT_ATOMS: atom_id res chain seq x y z
N MET A 1 2.01 4.08 -23.56
CA MET A 1 1.42 4.63 -22.33
C MET A 1 2.06 3.90 -21.16
N ILE A 2 2.46 4.62 -20.11
CA ILE A 2 3.09 4.01 -18.95
C ILE A 2 2.02 3.28 -18.11
N GLY A 3 2.29 2.02 -17.78
CA GLY A 3 1.45 1.14 -16.98
C GLY A 3 2.25 0.23 -16.05
N ILE A 4 1.59 -0.72 -15.38
CA ILE A 4 2.19 -1.68 -14.44
C ILE A 4 2.60 -2.95 -15.19
N LYS A 5 3.91 -3.25 -15.16
CA LYS A 5 4.49 -4.45 -15.78
C LYS A 5 4.51 -5.65 -14.85
N SER A 6 4.97 -5.44 -13.64
CA SER A 6 5.14 -6.48 -12.64
C SER A 6 5.14 -5.85 -11.25
N ILE A 7 4.79 -6.64 -10.25
CA ILE A 7 4.86 -6.30 -8.83
C ILE A 7 5.56 -7.48 -8.16
N ALA A 8 6.46 -7.18 -7.22
CA ALA A 8 6.99 -8.16 -6.30
C ALA A 8 7.02 -7.57 -4.89
N SER A 9 7.10 -8.42 -3.87
CA SER A 9 7.15 -7.97 -2.49
C SER A 9 8.23 -8.65 -1.67
N TYR A 10 8.50 -8.03 -0.54
CA TYR A 10 9.19 -8.62 0.59
C TYR A 10 8.32 -8.50 1.83
N VAL A 11 8.04 -9.64 2.45
CA VAL A 11 7.35 -9.76 3.73
C VAL A 11 8.31 -10.47 4.69
N PRO A 12 8.71 -9.85 5.82
CA PRO A 12 9.55 -10.51 6.80
C PRO A 12 8.95 -11.85 7.27
N ALA A 13 9.81 -12.86 7.45
CA ALA A 13 9.39 -14.18 7.90
C ALA A 13 9.08 -14.23 9.41
N ASP A 14 9.79 -13.41 10.18
CA ASP A 14 9.58 -13.27 11.62
C ASP A 14 8.53 -12.19 11.91
N GLY A 15 7.88 -12.31 13.07
CA GLY A 15 6.78 -11.43 13.41
C GLY A 15 6.08 -11.79 14.70
N ILE A 16 4.90 -11.20 14.88
CA ILE A 16 4.08 -11.36 16.07
C ILE A 16 2.93 -12.32 15.76
N ASP A 17 2.80 -13.36 16.58
CA ASP A 17 1.55 -14.13 16.69
C ASP A 17 0.47 -13.23 17.32
N ASN A 18 -0.49 -12.84 16.50
CA ASN A 18 -1.52 -11.89 16.88
C ASN A 18 -2.56 -12.51 17.82
N TYR A 19 -2.68 -13.85 17.86
CA TYR A 19 -3.50 -14.52 18.88
C TYR A 19 -2.85 -14.40 20.25
N ALA A 20 -1.55 -14.66 20.34
CA ALA A 20 -0.79 -14.47 21.58
C ALA A 20 -0.80 -13.00 22.04
N GLN A 21 -0.67 -12.06 21.09
CA GLN A 21 -0.77 -10.63 21.39
C GLN A 21 -2.17 -10.23 21.86
N GLY A 22 -3.22 -10.73 21.20
CA GLY A 22 -4.61 -10.52 21.58
C GLY A 22 -4.94 -11.02 22.99
N ALA A 23 -4.44 -12.22 23.35
CA ALA A 23 -4.65 -12.83 24.65
C ALA A 23 -4.14 -11.95 25.80
N LYS A 24 -3.02 -11.23 25.61
CA LYS A 24 -2.49 -10.27 26.60
C LYS A 24 -3.49 -9.14 26.92
N PHE A 25 -4.38 -8.82 25.98
CA PHE A 25 -5.39 -7.77 26.12
C PHE A 25 -6.81 -8.32 26.26
N ALA A 26 -6.96 -9.60 26.65
CA ALA A 26 -8.24 -10.29 26.77
C ALA A 26 -9.09 -10.24 25.48
N LYS A 27 -8.43 -10.41 24.32
CA LYS A 27 -9.07 -10.60 23.01
C LYS A 27 -8.96 -12.05 22.59
N ASP A 28 -10.07 -12.61 22.15
CA ASP A 28 -10.17 -13.98 21.65
C ASP A 28 -9.87 -14.06 20.14
N GLU A 29 -9.77 -15.29 19.63
CA GLU A 29 -9.50 -15.55 18.21
C GLU A 29 -10.59 -14.98 17.29
N GLU A 30 -11.85 -14.96 17.74
CA GLU A 30 -12.96 -14.37 16.99
C GLU A 30 -12.77 -12.86 16.81
N PHE A 31 -12.32 -12.15 17.85
CA PHE A 31 -11.95 -10.74 17.73
C PHE A 31 -10.75 -10.54 16.79
N ILE A 32 -9.71 -11.38 16.91
CA ILE A 32 -8.52 -11.28 16.07
C ILE A 32 -8.86 -11.47 14.60
N ILE A 33 -9.57 -12.53 14.21
CA ILE A 33 -9.90 -12.75 12.80
C ILE A 33 -11.05 -11.83 12.34
N GLY A 34 -12.08 -11.64 13.16
CA GLY A 34 -13.29 -10.93 12.76
C GLY A 34 -13.17 -9.40 12.78
N LYS A 35 -12.33 -8.82 13.65
CA LYS A 35 -12.17 -7.37 13.76
C LYS A 35 -10.83 -6.87 13.23
N ILE A 36 -9.75 -7.55 13.62
CA ILE A 36 -8.40 -7.16 13.21
C ILE A 36 -8.12 -7.68 11.79
N GLY A 37 -8.35 -8.96 11.54
CA GLY A 37 -8.20 -9.60 10.23
C GLY A 37 -6.89 -10.33 10.02
N SER A 38 -5.96 -10.26 10.98
CA SER A 38 -4.63 -10.87 10.88
C SER A 38 -4.33 -11.77 12.06
N ALA A 39 -3.89 -13.00 11.77
CA ALA A 39 -3.34 -13.94 12.73
C ALA A 39 -1.84 -13.68 12.98
N PHE A 40 -1.16 -13.07 12.02
CA PHE A 40 0.27 -12.79 12.08
C PHE A 40 0.57 -11.36 11.62
N LEU A 41 1.54 -10.72 12.27
CA LEU A 41 2.05 -9.40 11.90
C LEU A 41 3.55 -9.51 11.64
N PRO A 42 3.99 -9.48 10.38
CA PRO A 42 5.42 -9.49 10.03
C PRO A 42 6.15 -8.32 10.67
N ARG A 43 7.40 -8.55 11.08
CA ARG A 43 8.28 -7.54 11.67
C ARG A 43 9.62 -7.57 10.97
N LYS A 44 10.10 -6.40 10.55
CA LYS A 44 11.46 -6.27 10.04
C LYS A 44 12.48 -6.71 11.10
N ASP A 45 13.63 -7.21 10.66
CA ASP A 45 14.73 -7.48 11.58
C ASP A 45 15.19 -6.18 12.26
N ALA A 46 15.71 -6.28 13.48
CA ALA A 46 16.19 -5.13 14.24
C ALA A 46 17.35 -4.40 13.54
N ALA A 47 18.15 -5.12 12.73
CA ALA A 47 19.25 -4.56 11.95
C ALA A 47 18.82 -4.02 10.57
N GLN A 48 17.59 -4.30 10.12
CA GLN A 48 17.06 -3.76 8.87
C GLN A 48 16.48 -2.36 9.08
N GLU A 49 16.69 -1.46 8.14
CA GLU A 49 15.97 -0.21 8.00
C GLU A 49 14.93 -0.27 6.86
N THR A 50 14.15 0.79 6.69
CA THR A 50 13.12 0.88 5.64
C THR A 50 13.70 0.66 4.24
N SER A 51 14.88 1.20 3.96
CA SER A 51 15.59 0.97 2.69
C SER A 51 16.01 -0.49 2.48
N ASP A 52 16.25 -1.27 3.54
CA ASP A 52 16.56 -2.70 3.39
C ASP A 52 15.32 -3.48 2.93
N LEU A 53 14.14 -3.16 3.48
CA LEU A 53 12.88 -3.72 2.99
C LEU A 53 12.65 -3.40 1.51
N CYS A 54 12.90 -2.14 1.12
CA CYS A 54 12.85 -1.70 -0.27
C CYS A 54 13.80 -2.52 -1.17
N VAL A 55 15.04 -2.73 -0.73
CA VAL A 55 16.06 -3.48 -1.47
C VAL A 55 15.61 -4.92 -1.68
N GLU A 56 15.08 -5.59 -0.65
CA GLU A 56 14.57 -6.96 -0.76
C GLU A 56 13.40 -7.05 -1.75
N ALA A 57 12.44 -6.14 -1.69
CA ALA A 57 11.31 -6.13 -2.62
C ALA A 57 11.74 -5.88 -4.07
N VAL A 58 12.73 -4.99 -4.29
CA VAL A 58 13.27 -4.73 -5.64
C VAL A 58 14.12 -5.90 -6.14
N ASN A 59 14.88 -6.57 -5.27
CA ASN A 59 15.62 -7.79 -5.65
C ASN A 59 14.66 -8.92 -6.04
N ALA A 60 13.54 -9.10 -5.31
CA ALA A 60 12.49 -10.03 -5.69
C ALA A 60 11.89 -9.69 -7.08
N LEU A 61 11.66 -8.40 -7.34
CA LEU A 61 11.18 -7.93 -8.64
C LEU A 61 12.16 -8.25 -9.77
N PHE A 62 13.46 -8.01 -9.59
CA PHE A 62 14.48 -8.38 -10.57
C PHE A 62 14.59 -9.89 -10.76
N ALA A 63 14.48 -10.68 -9.69
CA ALA A 63 14.49 -12.14 -9.78
C ALA A 63 13.31 -12.68 -10.61
N ASN A 64 12.14 -12.07 -10.47
CA ASN A 64 10.93 -12.42 -11.23
C ASN A 64 10.97 -11.91 -12.69
N ASN A 65 11.85 -10.95 -13.00
CA ASN A 65 11.93 -10.30 -14.31
C ASN A 65 13.39 -10.29 -14.80
N PRO A 66 13.96 -11.43 -15.23
CA PRO A 66 15.39 -11.55 -15.56
C PRO A 66 15.83 -10.65 -16.73
N ASP A 67 14.89 -10.19 -17.56
CA ASP A 67 15.14 -9.26 -18.67
C ASP A 67 15.23 -7.79 -18.21
N LEU A 68 14.70 -7.45 -17.04
CA LEU A 68 14.82 -6.12 -16.46
C LEU A 68 16.21 -5.95 -15.85
N LYS A 69 17.01 -5.06 -16.44
CA LYS A 69 18.38 -4.79 -15.99
C LYS A 69 18.44 -3.53 -15.13
N ARG A 70 19.29 -3.53 -14.10
CA ARG A 70 19.50 -2.37 -13.21
C ARG A 70 19.89 -1.13 -14.00
N GLU A 71 20.69 -1.30 -15.04
CA GLU A 71 21.17 -0.24 -15.94
C GLU A 71 20.05 0.41 -16.76
N SER A 72 18.88 -0.23 -16.86
CA SER A 72 17.75 0.27 -17.63
C SER A 72 16.72 1.00 -16.78
N ILE A 73 16.92 1.09 -15.47
CA ILE A 73 16.05 1.84 -14.56
C ILE A 73 16.35 3.33 -14.74
N ASP A 74 15.29 4.12 -14.88
CA ASP A 74 15.34 5.56 -15.13
C ASP A 74 14.82 6.38 -13.94
N ALA A 75 13.90 5.80 -13.14
CA ALA A 75 13.28 6.45 -11.99
C ALA A 75 13.08 5.47 -10.82
N LEU A 76 13.24 5.97 -9.61
CA LEU A 76 12.97 5.28 -8.35
C LEU A 76 12.17 6.22 -7.44
N ILE A 77 10.95 5.82 -7.08
CA ILE A 77 10.14 6.56 -6.12
C ILE A 77 9.86 5.66 -4.93
N VAL A 78 10.16 6.12 -3.71
CA VAL A 78 9.82 5.40 -2.47
C VAL A 78 8.66 6.09 -1.78
N VAL A 79 7.58 5.36 -1.51
CA VAL A 79 6.42 5.81 -0.75
C VAL A 79 6.60 5.39 0.70
N THR A 80 6.94 6.35 1.56
CA THR A 80 7.19 6.10 2.99
C THR A 80 7.00 7.35 3.83
N GLN A 81 6.58 7.19 5.08
CA GLN A 81 6.64 8.24 6.11
C GLN A 81 7.58 7.86 7.26
N ASN A 82 8.03 6.61 7.31
CA ASN A 82 8.98 6.08 8.27
C ASN A 82 10.26 5.65 7.55
N GLY A 83 10.88 6.59 6.83
CA GLY A 83 12.14 6.36 6.13
C GLY A 83 13.32 6.03 7.05
N ASP A 84 14.48 5.83 6.46
CA ASP A 84 15.74 5.62 7.16
C ASP A 84 16.16 6.85 7.97
N GLU A 85 16.97 6.63 9.00
CA GLU A 85 17.55 7.69 9.84
C GLU A 85 16.46 8.67 10.32
N GLU A 86 16.73 9.98 10.26
CA GLU A 86 15.77 11.05 10.57
C GLU A 86 15.18 11.66 9.28
N GLY A 87 15.14 10.89 8.17
CA GLY A 87 14.61 11.32 6.87
C GLY A 87 15.55 12.16 6.01
N LEU A 88 16.84 12.28 6.37
CA LEU A 88 17.87 12.92 5.56
C LEU A 88 19.16 12.07 5.53
N PRO A 89 19.63 11.60 4.36
CA PRO A 89 19.03 11.77 3.03
C PRO A 89 17.68 11.04 2.91
N HIS A 90 16.93 11.35 1.86
CA HIS A 90 15.67 10.65 1.57
C HIS A 90 15.95 9.18 1.22
N THR A 91 14.98 8.31 1.52
CA THR A 91 15.11 6.85 1.48
C THR A 91 15.46 6.34 0.08
N ALA A 92 14.87 6.90 -0.98
CA ALA A 92 15.12 6.49 -2.35
C ALA A 92 16.60 6.65 -2.76
N ALA A 93 17.32 7.64 -2.23
CA ALA A 93 18.77 7.78 -2.50
C ALA A 93 19.58 6.64 -1.86
N ILE A 94 19.22 6.24 -0.64
CA ILE A 94 19.86 5.10 0.05
C ILE A 94 19.57 3.80 -0.70
N VAL A 95 18.32 3.60 -1.12
CA VAL A 95 17.90 2.44 -1.91
C VAL A 95 18.63 2.39 -3.26
N GLN A 96 18.78 3.53 -3.95
CA GLN A 96 19.51 3.64 -5.21
C GLN A 96 20.95 3.14 -5.07
N ASP A 97 21.67 3.58 -4.03
CA ASP A 97 23.05 3.15 -3.74
C ASP A 97 23.13 1.67 -3.35
N LYS A 98 22.29 1.21 -2.41
CA LYS A 98 22.25 -0.20 -1.97
C LYS A 98 21.96 -1.17 -3.13
N LEU A 99 21.13 -0.77 -4.08
CA LEU A 99 20.84 -1.54 -5.29
C LEU A 99 21.88 -1.36 -6.40
N GLY A 100 22.87 -0.48 -6.25
CA GLY A 100 23.83 -0.17 -7.31
C GLY A 100 23.15 0.28 -8.60
N LEU A 101 22.03 0.99 -8.50
CA LEU A 101 21.35 1.56 -9.66
C LEU A 101 22.21 2.68 -10.27
N PRO A 102 22.06 2.99 -11.57
CA PRO A 102 22.83 4.05 -12.20
C PRO A 102 22.63 5.42 -11.52
N THR A 103 23.66 6.27 -11.54
CA THR A 103 23.61 7.61 -10.96
C THR A 103 22.76 8.61 -11.78
N HIS A 104 22.24 8.21 -12.94
CA HIS A 104 21.30 9.00 -13.73
C HIS A 104 19.83 8.77 -13.34
N VAL A 105 19.56 7.79 -12.46
CA VAL A 105 18.21 7.50 -11.96
C VAL A 105 17.67 8.69 -11.19
N ALA A 106 16.48 9.16 -11.56
CA ALA A 106 15.75 10.12 -10.74
C ALA A 106 15.21 9.41 -9.49
N ALA A 107 15.73 9.76 -8.31
CA ALA A 107 15.34 9.16 -7.03
C ALA A 107 14.71 10.20 -6.10
N PHE A 108 13.53 9.92 -5.54
CA PHE A 108 12.89 10.75 -4.51
C PHE A 108 11.81 10.00 -3.71
N ASP A 109 11.44 10.56 -2.56
CA ASP A 109 10.40 9.99 -1.69
C ASP A 109 9.04 10.71 -1.90
N ILE A 110 7.95 9.96 -1.69
CA ILE A 110 6.60 10.49 -1.50
C ILE A 110 6.19 10.22 -0.05
N SER A 111 6.03 11.29 0.73
CA SER A 111 5.60 11.23 2.13
C SER A 111 4.09 11.01 2.25
N LEU A 112 3.63 9.79 1.93
CA LEU A 112 2.25 9.32 2.12
C LEU A 112 2.25 7.89 2.65
N GLY A 113 1.32 7.58 3.54
CA GLY A 113 1.08 6.22 4.06
C GLY A 113 0.04 5.46 3.23
N CYS A 114 -1.08 5.10 3.85
CA CYS A 114 -2.09 4.17 3.32
C CYS A 114 -2.72 4.53 1.96
N SER A 115 -2.73 5.81 1.55
CA SER A 115 -3.16 6.22 0.19
C SER A 115 -2.03 6.26 -0.82
N GLY A 116 -0.79 6.10 -0.35
CA GLY A 116 0.44 6.45 -1.06
C GLY A 116 0.67 5.61 -2.31
N TYR A 117 0.27 4.34 -2.35
CA TYR A 117 0.40 3.53 -3.57
C TYR A 117 -0.39 4.13 -4.74
N VAL A 118 -1.64 4.54 -4.51
CA VAL A 118 -2.50 5.11 -5.56
C VAL A 118 -1.94 6.45 -6.05
N TYR A 119 -1.47 7.31 -5.15
CA TYR A 119 -0.78 8.55 -5.55
C TYR A 119 0.53 8.24 -6.29
N GLY A 120 1.30 7.29 -5.79
CA GLY A 120 2.62 6.92 -6.29
C GLY A 120 2.59 6.43 -7.73
N ILE A 121 1.66 5.56 -8.10
CA ILE A 121 1.59 5.05 -9.48
C ILE A 121 1.22 6.15 -10.48
N TYR A 122 0.39 7.13 -10.10
CA TYR A 122 0.05 8.27 -10.97
C TYR A 122 1.13 9.34 -10.99
N ALA A 123 1.81 9.58 -9.86
CA ALA A 123 2.99 10.45 -9.79
C ALA A 123 4.11 9.90 -10.67
N MET A 124 4.40 8.60 -10.56
CA MET A 124 5.38 7.90 -11.41
C MET A 124 4.99 7.98 -12.89
N LYS A 125 3.74 7.63 -13.24
CA LYS A 125 3.25 7.71 -14.63
C LYS A 125 3.44 9.12 -15.21
N GLY A 126 2.93 10.14 -14.52
CA GLY A 126 3.00 11.52 -15.01
C GLY A 126 4.43 12.04 -15.11
N PHE A 127 5.28 11.71 -14.14
CA PHE A 127 6.70 12.06 -14.17
C PHE A 127 7.42 11.41 -15.36
N MET A 128 7.29 10.09 -15.52
CA MET A 128 7.92 9.35 -16.61
C MET A 128 7.46 9.83 -17.99
N GLU A 129 6.15 10.05 -18.17
CA GLU A 129 5.59 10.52 -19.44
C GLU A 129 6.06 11.94 -19.78
N ALA A 130 6.20 12.82 -18.78
CA ALA A 130 6.66 14.20 -18.98
C ALA A 130 8.15 14.29 -19.34
N THR A 131 8.98 13.38 -18.85
CA THR A 131 10.44 13.40 -19.04
C THR A 131 10.93 12.41 -20.11
N GLY A 132 10.07 11.50 -20.57
CA GLY A 132 10.41 10.48 -21.56
C GLY A 132 11.17 9.27 -21.00
N LEU A 133 10.99 8.97 -19.71
CA LEU A 133 11.60 7.80 -19.04
C LEU A 133 10.80 6.52 -19.31
N LYS A 134 11.46 5.37 -19.28
CA LYS A 134 10.89 4.10 -19.77
C LYS A 134 10.69 3.06 -18.69
N ASN A 135 11.60 2.97 -17.71
CA ASN A 135 11.46 2.02 -16.59
C ASN A 135 11.52 2.75 -15.25
N GLY A 136 10.40 2.77 -14.55
CA GLY A 136 10.28 3.30 -13.20
C GLY A 136 10.09 2.18 -12.18
N LEU A 137 10.71 2.32 -11.01
CA LEU A 137 10.46 1.52 -9.84
C LEU A 137 9.68 2.35 -8.82
N LEU A 138 8.41 2.02 -8.60
CA LEU A 138 7.66 2.55 -7.47
C LEU A 138 7.77 1.54 -6.33
N VAL A 139 8.41 1.94 -5.24
CA VAL A 139 8.57 1.11 -4.05
C VAL A 139 7.68 1.65 -2.94
N THR A 140 6.98 0.78 -2.23
CA THR A 140 6.27 1.14 -1.00
C THR A 140 6.92 0.40 0.16
N ALA A 141 7.22 1.09 1.25
CA ALA A 141 7.74 0.49 2.48
C ALA A 141 7.52 1.49 3.62
N ASP A 142 6.72 1.13 4.61
CA ASP A 142 6.39 2.06 5.71
C ASP A 142 6.25 1.30 7.04
N PRO A 143 7.38 0.83 7.62
CA PRO A 143 7.36 -0.07 8.78
C PRO A 143 6.91 0.67 10.04
N TYR A 144 5.63 0.56 10.34
CA TYR A 144 5.04 1.16 11.54
C TYR A 144 5.56 0.51 12.83
N SER A 145 6.21 -0.65 12.76
CA SER A 145 6.94 -1.21 13.91
C SER A 145 7.99 -0.26 14.50
N LYS A 146 8.48 0.74 13.74
CA LYS A 146 9.38 1.78 14.23
C LYS A 146 8.73 2.75 15.22
N ILE A 147 7.41 2.93 15.16
CA ILE A 147 6.68 4.00 15.85
C ILE A 147 5.48 3.52 16.68
N VAL A 148 5.03 2.28 16.50
CA VAL A 148 3.91 1.72 17.26
C VAL A 148 4.36 1.34 18.68
N ASP A 149 3.60 1.78 19.67
CA ASP A 149 3.77 1.34 21.06
C ASP A 149 3.30 -0.11 21.21
N PRO A 150 4.19 -1.06 21.60
CA PRO A 150 3.81 -2.46 21.78
C PRO A 150 2.71 -2.65 22.85
N GLU A 151 2.56 -1.71 23.79
CA GLU A 151 1.58 -1.75 24.88
C GLU A 151 0.25 -1.04 24.54
N ASP A 152 0.17 -0.32 23.41
CA ASP A 152 -1.10 0.26 22.96
C ASP A 152 -1.98 -0.81 22.29
N ARG A 153 -2.88 -1.38 23.09
CA ARG A 153 -3.89 -2.37 22.66
C ARG A 153 -4.71 -1.96 21.43
N ASN A 154 -4.80 -0.68 21.08
CA ASN A 154 -5.60 -0.22 19.95
C ASN A 154 -4.86 -0.32 18.61
N THR A 155 -3.52 -0.34 18.63
CA THR A 155 -2.68 -0.27 17.43
C THR A 155 -1.72 -1.43 17.29
N THR A 156 -1.24 -2.00 18.40
CA THR A 156 -0.23 -3.08 18.44
C THR A 156 -0.62 -4.35 17.66
N MET A 157 -1.93 -4.62 17.51
CA MET A 157 -2.46 -5.77 16.78
C MET A 157 -2.73 -5.49 15.29
N LEU A 158 -2.57 -4.26 14.80
CA LEU A 158 -2.99 -3.88 13.45
C LEU A 158 -1.86 -3.97 12.43
N PHE A 159 -0.69 -3.41 12.75
CA PHE A 159 0.31 -3.10 11.73
C PHE A 159 1.33 -4.23 11.58
N GLY A 160 1.60 -4.63 10.34
CA GLY A 160 2.74 -5.47 9.96
C GLY A 160 3.68 -4.68 9.06
N ASP A 161 4.93 -5.14 8.95
CA ASP A 161 5.92 -4.52 8.06
C ASP A 161 5.99 -5.29 6.74
N ALA A 162 6.09 -4.57 5.63
CA ALA A 162 6.36 -5.15 4.32
C ALA A 162 6.92 -4.08 3.38
N ALA A 163 7.44 -4.52 2.26
CA ALA A 163 7.71 -3.65 1.12
C ALA A 163 7.23 -4.28 -0.19
N THR A 164 6.87 -3.44 -1.15
CA THR A 164 6.57 -3.87 -2.52
C THR A 164 7.33 -3.04 -3.53
N ALA A 165 7.77 -3.65 -4.62
CA ALA A 165 8.32 -2.97 -5.77
C ALA A 165 7.42 -3.18 -6.99
N THR A 166 6.99 -2.08 -7.60
CA THR A 166 6.17 -2.08 -8.81
C THR A 166 6.99 -1.55 -9.97
N TRP A 167 7.19 -2.39 -10.99
CA TRP A 167 7.81 -1.99 -12.25
C TRP A 167 6.76 -1.29 -13.12
N MET A 168 7.00 -0.02 -13.43
CA MET A 168 6.20 0.76 -14.36
C MET A 168 6.96 0.99 -15.67
N GLY A 169 6.26 0.87 -16.80
CA GLY A 169 6.86 1.10 -18.11
C GLY A 169 5.87 1.03 -19.28
N GLU A 170 6.39 1.20 -20.50
CA GLU A 170 5.64 1.10 -21.75
C GLU A 170 5.22 -0.35 -22.06
N ASP A 171 4.16 -0.58 -22.83
CA ASP A 171 3.66 -1.91 -23.18
C ASP A 171 3.32 -2.80 -21.97
N ALA A 172 2.89 -2.15 -20.89
CA ALA A 172 2.45 -2.83 -19.69
C ALA A 172 1.14 -3.62 -19.89
N PRO A 173 1.02 -4.84 -19.34
CA PRO A 173 -0.22 -5.60 -19.35
C PRO A 173 -1.36 -4.86 -18.63
N TRP A 174 -1.05 -4.13 -17.55
CA TRP A 174 -2.02 -3.36 -16.79
C TRP A 174 -1.83 -1.86 -17.02
N GLN A 175 -2.89 -1.21 -17.45
CA GLN A 175 -2.96 0.23 -17.74
C GLN A 175 -3.69 0.96 -16.60
N LEU A 176 -3.27 2.20 -16.37
CA LEU A 176 -3.89 3.10 -15.41
C LEU A 176 -5.01 3.88 -16.10
N GLY A 177 -6.25 3.67 -15.63
CA GLY A 177 -7.46 4.34 -16.11
C GLY A 177 -7.70 5.69 -15.43
N LYS A 178 -8.97 6.02 -15.16
CA LYS A 178 -9.31 7.23 -14.39
C LYS A 178 -8.92 7.04 -12.92
N SER A 179 -8.59 8.16 -12.28
CA SER A 179 -8.29 8.24 -10.86
C SER A 179 -8.90 9.49 -10.24
N LYS A 180 -9.08 9.42 -8.92
CA LYS A 180 -9.51 10.52 -8.07
C LYS A 180 -8.67 10.55 -6.80
N PHE A 181 -8.51 11.73 -6.24
CA PHE A 181 -7.66 11.99 -5.09
C PHE A 181 -8.35 12.97 -4.14
N GLY A 182 -8.11 12.83 -2.84
CA GLY A 182 -8.58 13.78 -1.85
C GLY A 182 -7.71 13.82 -0.59
N THR A 183 -7.79 14.93 0.11
CA THR A 183 -7.07 15.18 1.37
C THR A 183 -7.90 16.13 2.23
N ASP A 184 -7.95 15.82 3.53
CA ASP A 184 -8.55 16.65 4.56
C ASP A 184 -7.60 16.74 5.76
N GLY A 185 -6.79 17.81 5.76
CA GLY A 185 -5.80 18.08 6.80
C GLY A 185 -6.39 18.32 8.19
N SER A 186 -7.69 18.59 8.30
CA SER A 186 -8.35 18.77 9.60
C SER A 186 -8.35 17.49 10.44
N GLY A 187 -8.15 16.32 9.80
CA GLY A 187 -8.05 15.03 10.46
C GLY A 187 -6.70 14.73 11.11
N ALA A 188 -5.69 15.59 10.99
CA ALA A 188 -4.35 15.40 11.58
C ALA A 188 -4.35 15.01 13.09
N PRO A 189 -5.22 15.55 13.96
CA PRO A 189 -5.26 15.13 15.36
C PRO A 189 -5.68 13.67 15.58
N HIS A 190 -6.24 12.99 14.58
CA HIS A 190 -6.76 11.62 14.68
C HIS A 190 -5.76 10.55 14.25
N LEU A 191 -4.68 10.94 13.56
CA LEU A 191 -3.68 10.00 13.05
C LEU A 191 -2.36 10.73 12.87
N LYS A 192 -1.45 10.59 13.82
CA LYS A 192 -0.18 11.34 13.87
C LYS A 192 0.88 10.60 14.67
N VAL A 193 2.12 11.08 14.59
CA VAL A 193 3.17 10.76 15.56
C VAL A 193 3.27 11.92 16.56
N SER A 194 3.36 11.60 17.85
CA SER A 194 3.62 12.55 18.94
C SER A 194 4.78 11.99 19.77
N ASP A 195 5.85 12.77 19.93
CA ASP A 195 7.02 12.37 20.71
C ASP A 195 7.61 11.01 20.28
N GLY A 196 7.65 10.76 18.97
CA GLY A 196 8.14 9.52 18.38
C GLY A 196 7.16 8.34 18.42
N VAL A 197 6.01 8.50 19.07
CA VAL A 197 5.01 7.43 19.23
C VAL A 197 3.80 7.68 18.34
N PHE A 198 3.39 6.64 17.63
CA PHE A 198 2.20 6.62 16.80
C PHE A 198 0.93 6.74 17.64
N PHE A 199 0.04 7.65 17.26
CA PHE A 199 -1.27 7.83 17.85
C PHE A 199 -2.36 7.72 16.79
N MET A 200 -3.39 6.92 17.10
CA MET A 200 -4.58 6.76 16.26
C MET A 200 -5.87 6.85 17.08
N ASN A 201 -6.79 7.70 16.65
CA ASN A 201 -8.19 7.64 17.06
C ASN A 201 -8.96 6.70 16.13
N GLY A 202 -8.96 5.41 16.44
CA GLY A 202 -9.55 4.37 15.58
C GLY A 202 -11.00 4.62 15.21
N ARG A 203 -11.82 5.20 16.11
CA ARG A 203 -13.22 5.54 15.81
C ARG A 203 -13.34 6.60 14.73
N GLN A 204 -12.53 7.66 14.79
CA GLN A 204 -12.58 8.73 13.79
C GLN A 204 -12.02 8.26 12.44
N VAL A 205 -10.95 7.48 12.44
CA VAL A 205 -10.39 6.88 11.21
C VAL A 205 -11.39 5.91 10.56
N PHE A 206 -12.06 5.08 11.35
CA PHE A 206 -13.12 4.18 10.87
C PHE A 206 -14.27 4.97 10.25
N ASN A 207 -14.81 5.98 10.95
CA ASN A 207 -15.90 6.81 10.44
C ASN A 207 -15.52 7.53 9.13
N PHE A 208 -14.31 8.05 9.05
CA PHE A 208 -13.76 8.63 7.83
C PHE A 208 -13.78 7.63 6.66
N ALA A 209 -13.27 6.42 6.88
CA ALA A 209 -13.22 5.38 5.85
C ALA A 209 -14.63 5.02 5.33
N LEU A 210 -15.59 4.79 6.23
CA LEU A 210 -16.97 4.45 5.83
C LEU A 210 -17.67 5.59 5.09
N LEU A 211 -17.38 6.85 5.42
CA LEU A 211 -18.02 7.99 4.78
C LEU A 211 -17.39 8.31 3.43
N LYS A 212 -16.05 8.30 3.34
CA LYS A 212 -15.33 8.77 2.16
C LYS A 212 -15.11 7.69 1.13
N VAL A 213 -14.75 6.46 1.51
CA VAL A 213 -14.29 5.44 0.56
C VAL A 213 -15.42 4.96 -0.38
N PRO A 214 -16.62 4.56 0.11
CA PRO A 214 -17.70 4.15 -0.78
C PRO A 214 -18.16 5.27 -1.72
N ALA A 215 -18.34 6.50 -1.19
CA ALA A 215 -18.74 7.65 -1.99
C ALA A 215 -17.72 7.96 -3.09
N HIS A 216 -16.44 7.94 -2.76
CA HIS A 216 -15.36 8.20 -3.71
C HIS A 216 -15.24 7.11 -4.79
N LEU A 217 -15.51 5.84 -4.44
CA LEU A 217 -15.61 4.76 -5.42
C LEU A 217 -16.80 4.94 -6.37
N HIS A 218 -17.99 5.33 -5.87
CA HIS A 218 -19.14 5.63 -6.74
C HIS A 218 -18.83 6.79 -7.68
N GLU A 219 -18.22 7.88 -7.19
CA GLU A 219 -17.80 8.99 -8.02
C GLU A 219 -16.81 8.56 -9.11
N LEU A 220 -15.82 7.74 -8.76
CA LEU A 220 -14.85 7.20 -9.70
C LEU A 220 -15.51 6.35 -10.80
N LEU A 221 -16.43 5.45 -10.43
CA LEU A 221 -17.13 4.60 -11.39
C LEU A 221 -18.01 5.43 -12.32
N ASN A 222 -18.77 6.37 -11.77
CA ASN A 222 -19.59 7.31 -12.55
C ASN A 222 -18.74 8.12 -13.53
N GLU A 223 -17.61 8.68 -13.08
CA GLU A 223 -16.70 9.40 -13.96
C GLU A 223 -16.05 8.48 -14.99
N SER A 224 -15.88 7.20 -14.69
CA SER A 224 -15.31 6.22 -15.63
C SER A 224 -16.33 5.65 -16.61
N ASP A 225 -17.60 6.06 -16.52
CA ASP A 225 -18.71 5.47 -17.26
C ASP A 225 -18.81 3.94 -17.05
N LEU A 226 -18.48 3.48 -15.84
CA LEU A 226 -18.47 2.06 -15.45
C LEU A 226 -19.52 1.77 -14.39
N LYS A 227 -20.05 0.55 -14.43
CA LYS A 227 -20.87 -0.01 -13.35
C LYS A 227 -20.05 -0.93 -12.44
N ALA A 228 -20.52 -1.13 -11.22
CA ALA A 228 -19.86 -1.98 -10.23
C ALA A 228 -19.81 -3.46 -10.62
N ASP A 229 -20.75 -3.95 -11.45
CA ASP A 229 -20.75 -5.31 -11.98
C ASP A 229 -19.62 -5.54 -13.00
N GLU A 230 -19.14 -4.49 -13.66
CA GLU A 230 -18.02 -4.49 -14.61
C GLU A 230 -16.63 -4.48 -13.96
N ILE A 231 -16.57 -4.30 -12.64
CA ILE A 231 -15.33 -4.38 -11.85
C ILE A 231 -15.18 -5.81 -11.34
N ASP A 232 -14.06 -6.45 -11.65
CA ASP A 232 -13.81 -7.82 -11.22
C ASP A 232 -13.47 -7.88 -9.72
N ALA A 233 -12.71 -6.89 -9.24
CA ALA A 233 -12.29 -6.81 -7.85
C ALA A 233 -12.10 -5.37 -7.37
N PHE A 234 -12.43 -5.15 -6.09
CA PHE A 234 -12.13 -3.95 -5.33
C PHE A 234 -10.99 -4.24 -4.37
N CYS A 235 -9.78 -3.81 -4.72
CA CYS A 235 -8.57 -3.96 -3.91
C CYS A 235 -8.34 -2.67 -3.10
N ILE A 236 -8.97 -2.60 -1.94
CA ILE A 236 -8.87 -1.44 -1.04
C ILE A 236 -7.78 -1.66 0.03
N HIS A 237 -7.31 -0.57 0.63
CA HIS A 237 -6.35 -0.63 1.74
C HIS A 237 -6.84 -1.53 2.88
N GLN A 238 -5.97 -2.43 3.31
CA GLN A 238 -6.24 -3.46 4.33
C GLN A 238 -5.98 -2.91 5.74
N GLY A 239 -6.79 -1.92 6.15
CA GLY A 239 -6.62 -1.28 7.45
C GLY A 239 -6.96 -2.18 8.64
N SER A 240 -8.03 -2.96 8.48
CA SER A 240 -8.46 -4.08 9.33
C SER A 240 -9.60 -4.82 8.65
N ALA A 241 -9.89 -6.06 9.05
CA ALA A 241 -11.06 -6.79 8.54
C ALA A 241 -12.36 -6.00 8.77
N ALA A 242 -12.51 -5.37 9.94
CA ALA A 242 -13.69 -4.57 10.26
C ALA A 242 -13.89 -3.40 9.28
N ILE A 243 -12.83 -2.71 8.86
CA ILE A 243 -12.92 -1.61 7.89
C ILE A 243 -13.29 -2.14 6.51
N VAL A 244 -12.62 -3.18 6.03
CA VAL A 244 -12.88 -3.76 4.71
C VAL A 244 -14.33 -4.24 4.61
N ASP A 245 -14.80 -4.99 5.61
CA ASP A 245 -16.17 -5.50 5.65
C ASP A 245 -17.21 -4.38 5.74
N ALA A 246 -16.92 -3.31 6.49
CA ALA A 246 -17.83 -2.19 6.62
C ALA A 246 -17.93 -1.36 5.32
N VAL A 247 -16.80 -1.12 4.66
CA VAL A 247 -16.77 -0.44 3.35
C VAL A 247 -17.50 -1.28 2.30
N ALA A 248 -17.23 -2.59 2.24
CA ALA A 248 -17.89 -3.51 1.31
C ALA A 248 -19.40 -3.53 1.49
N ARG A 249 -19.90 -3.64 2.74
CA ARG A 249 -21.34 -3.59 3.03
C ARG A 249 -21.98 -2.26 2.72
N ARG A 250 -21.25 -1.16 2.89
CA ARG A 250 -21.74 0.20 2.62
C ARG A 250 -21.81 0.49 1.12
N PHE A 251 -20.99 -0.18 0.33
CA PHE A 251 -20.97 -0.14 -1.13
C PHE A 251 -21.95 -1.19 -1.68
N GLU A 252 -23.24 -0.86 -1.66
CA GLU A 252 -24.35 -1.78 -1.94
C GLU A 252 -24.42 -2.26 -3.40
N ASP A 253 -23.75 -1.55 -4.32
CA ASP A 253 -23.79 -1.82 -5.77
C ASP A 253 -22.93 -3.02 -6.19
N ALA A 254 -22.08 -3.56 -5.30
CA ALA A 254 -21.27 -4.74 -5.58
C ALA A 254 -21.46 -5.83 -4.50
N PRO A 255 -21.40 -7.11 -4.88
CA PRO A 255 -21.25 -8.20 -3.92
C PRO A 255 -20.04 -8.00 -3.00
N VAL A 256 -20.20 -8.32 -1.71
CA VAL A 256 -19.14 -8.12 -0.69
C VAL A 256 -17.87 -8.91 -0.96
N ASP A 257 -17.97 -10.05 -1.65
CA ASP A 257 -16.86 -10.92 -2.05
C ASP A 257 -16.01 -10.33 -3.18
N LYS A 258 -16.50 -9.32 -3.91
CA LYS A 258 -15.65 -8.53 -4.82
C LYS A 258 -14.69 -7.61 -4.08
N PHE A 259 -14.91 -7.32 -2.80
CA PHE A 259 -13.95 -6.59 -1.96
C PHE A 259 -12.93 -7.58 -1.40
N ILE A 260 -11.74 -7.57 -1.99
CA ILE A 260 -10.71 -8.55 -1.66
C ILE A 260 -10.18 -8.26 -0.26
N LYS A 261 -10.27 -9.27 0.60
CA LYS A 261 -9.79 -9.25 1.97
C LYS A 261 -8.75 -10.36 2.14
N ASP A 262 -7.48 -9.98 2.21
CA ASP A 262 -6.36 -10.91 2.31
C ASP A 262 -5.22 -10.24 3.07
N MET A 263 -5.37 -10.25 4.39
CA MET A 263 -4.42 -9.64 5.34
C MET A 263 -4.08 -10.59 6.49
N VAL A 264 -4.46 -11.86 6.41
CA VAL A 264 -4.36 -12.82 7.52
C VAL A 264 -2.92 -12.96 8.02
N GLU A 265 -1.96 -12.91 7.09
CA GLU A 265 -0.54 -13.13 7.35
C GLU A 265 0.28 -11.83 7.35
N THR A 266 -0.37 -10.67 7.13
CA THR A 266 0.34 -9.39 6.93
C THR A 266 -0.19 -8.26 7.80
N GLY A 267 -1.49 -8.28 8.13
CA GLY A 267 -2.17 -7.15 8.75
C GLY A 267 -2.14 -5.89 7.88
N ASN A 268 -2.12 -4.75 8.55
CA ASN A 268 -2.01 -3.44 7.92
C ASN A 268 -0.54 -3.11 7.63
N THR A 269 -0.15 -3.26 6.36
CA THR A 269 1.18 -2.90 5.83
C THR A 269 1.20 -1.51 5.18
N VAL A 270 0.26 -0.65 5.58
CA VAL A 270 0.20 0.77 5.23
C VAL A 270 0.19 0.99 3.71
N SER A 271 1.28 1.50 3.12
CA SER A 271 1.38 1.80 1.69
C SER A 271 1.53 0.52 0.85
N SER A 272 2.01 -0.57 1.44
CA SER A 272 2.21 -1.87 0.78
C SER A 272 0.94 -2.73 0.70
N SER A 273 -0.13 -2.38 1.40
CA SER A 273 -1.33 -3.23 1.47
C SER A 273 -2.01 -3.47 0.13
N ILE A 274 -2.14 -2.43 -0.69
CA ILE A 274 -2.76 -2.56 -2.03
C ILE A 274 -1.85 -3.36 -2.98
N PRO A 275 -0.57 -3.02 -3.18
CA PRO A 275 0.27 -3.77 -4.11
C PRO A 275 0.46 -5.24 -3.72
N LEU A 276 0.45 -5.60 -2.43
CA LEU A 276 0.43 -7.01 -2.00
C LEU A 276 -0.80 -7.76 -2.52
N LEU A 277 -1.99 -7.14 -2.46
CA LEU A 277 -3.20 -7.73 -3.02
C LEU A 277 -3.09 -7.86 -4.54
N LEU A 278 -2.55 -6.85 -5.21
CA LEU A 278 -2.42 -6.85 -6.67
C LEU A 278 -1.40 -7.90 -7.14
N GLU A 279 -0.27 -8.04 -6.46
CA GLU A 279 0.71 -9.09 -6.74
C GLU A 279 0.05 -10.47 -6.65
N LYS A 280 -0.65 -10.75 -5.54
CA LYS A 280 -1.23 -12.06 -5.26
C LYS A 280 -2.44 -12.41 -6.13
N HIS A 281 -3.27 -11.42 -6.48
CA HIS A 281 -4.58 -11.66 -7.09
C HIS A 281 -4.77 -11.06 -8.48
N MET A 282 -4.01 -10.04 -8.88
CA MET A 282 -4.23 -9.33 -10.14
C MET A 282 -3.32 -9.82 -11.28
N LEU A 283 -2.02 -10.04 -11.01
CA LEU A 283 -1.04 -10.27 -12.09
C LEU A 283 -1.36 -11.51 -12.95
N ASP A 284 -1.66 -12.64 -12.32
CA ASP A 284 -1.90 -13.93 -13.00
C ASP A 284 -3.38 -14.33 -13.08
N SER A 285 -4.31 -13.42 -12.76
CA SER A 285 -5.74 -13.72 -12.81
C SER A 285 -6.33 -13.51 -14.20
N THR A 286 -7.63 -13.81 -14.32
CA THR A 286 -8.46 -13.51 -15.51
C THR A 286 -9.14 -12.14 -15.45
N TRP A 287 -8.94 -11.37 -14.36
CA TRP A 287 -9.55 -10.06 -14.16
C TRP A 287 -9.16 -9.09 -15.27
N LYS A 288 -10.07 -8.22 -15.68
CA LYS A 288 -9.87 -7.19 -16.70
C LYS A 288 -9.91 -5.79 -16.10
N ARG A 289 -10.65 -5.59 -15.01
CA ARG A 289 -10.81 -4.29 -14.35
C ARG A 289 -10.76 -4.46 -12.84
N VAL A 290 -9.87 -3.69 -12.21
CA VAL A 290 -9.71 -3.66 -10.76
C VAL A 290 -9.86 -2.21 -10.30
N ALA A 291 -10.72 -1.99 -9.31
CA ALA A 291 -10.78 -0.71 -8.60
C ALA A 291 -9.86 -0.78 -7.38
N ILE A 292 -8.90 0.14 -7.28
CA ILE A 292 -8.02 0.27 -6.12
C ILE A 292 -8.43 1.49 -5.29
N SER A 293 -8.33 1.40 -3.96
CA SER A 293 -8.60 2.55 -3.09
C SER A 293 -7.76 2.53 -1.82
N GLY A 294 -6.90 3.52 -1.67
CA GLY A 294 -6.08 3.72 -0.47
C GLY A 294 -6.58 4.91 0.34
N PHE A 295 -6.56 4.80 1.67
CA PHE A 295 -7.06 5.83 2.57
C PHE A 295 -6.41 5.72 3.95
N GLY A 296 -6.14 6.85 4.60
CA GLY A 296 -5.49 6.86 5.92
C GLY A 296 -4.93 8.23 6.28
N VAL A 297 -3.70 8.25 6.80
CA VAL A 297 -2.97 9.42 7.29
C VAL A 297 -2.97 10.62 6.33
N GLY A 298 -3.16 11.83 6.88
CA GLY A 298 -3.39 13.07 6.12
C GLY A 298 -4.48 13.97 6.73
N LEU A 299 -5.75 13.54 6.87
CA LEU A 299 -6.26 12.28 6.30
C LEU A 299 -6.35 12.38 4.78
N SER A 300 -5.90 11.35 4.08
CA SER A 300 -5.86 11.31 2.61
C SER A 300 -6.57 10.08 2.08
N TRP A 301 -6.98 10.15 0.83
CA TRP A 301 -7.51 9.01 0.08
C TRP A 301 -7.24 9.17 -1.42
N GLY A 302 -7.19 8.05 -2.12
CA GLY A 302 -7.04 7.99 -3.57
C GLY A 302 -7.67 6.72 -4.10
N SER A 303 -8.33 6.82 -5.25
CA SER A 303 -8.95 5.67 -5.91
C SER A 303 -8.65 5.69 -7.40
N ALA A 304 -8.52 4.53 -8.01
CA ALA A 304 -8.24 4.42 -9.44
C ALA A 304 -8.79 3.13 -10.04
N ILE A 305 -9.04 3.16 -11.34
CA ILE A 305 -9.31 1.97 -12.13
C ILE A 305 -8.01 1.51 -12.79
N LEU A 306 -7.66 0.25 -12.58
CA LEU A 306 -6.65 -0.46 -13.35
C LEU A 306 -7.36 -1.37 -14.34
N HIS A 307 -6.86 -1.45 -15.56
CA HIS A 307 -7.46 -2.31 -16.58
C HIS A 307 -6.43 -2.93 -17.50
N ARG A 308 -6.81 -4.04 -18.14
CA ARG A 308 -6.06 -4.64 -19.24
C ARG A 308 -7.00 -4.95 -20.41
N PRO A 309 -6.50 -5.05 -21.65
CA PRO A 309 -7.33 -5.30 -22.83
C PRO A 309 -8.15 -6.60 -22.77
#